data_AF-A0A7C5DHE4-F1
#
_entry.id   AF-A0A7C5DHE4-F1
#
_cell.length_a   1.000
_cell.length_b   1.000
_cell.length_c   1.000
_cell.angle_alpha   90.00
_cell.angle_beta   90.00
_cell.angle_gamma   90.00
#
_symmetry.space_group_name_H-M   'P 1'
#
loop_
_entity.id
_entity.type
_entity.pdbx_description
1 polymer ?
#
loop_
_entity_poly.entity_id
_entity_poly.type
_entity_poly.pdbx_seq_one_letter_code
_entity_poly.pdbx_strand_id
1 'polypeptide(L)'
;YSNKRLRLAFSMAIDKDQLIKDVLGGYGEKDYGPIPPNHWAFNKVLQTKDIPYKPKDATGIISSLGYEDRNKDGYFDKLSVSITVDKNDKINVNVAGEIVNYLKKIGVKAKVIQLDTPEFISSLISKNFDAFILGWTVKKELDPAPIWSSKGVYNFVGYKNKEIDDLIEKGILSLDREEGKKIWASFQTIILNDIPYTFLFVPSRINIVKNGIRGIEKGDHRLLAEHLDELWMPANKRITFDYASLGSHYQKMQKKVTKRPIPVARAPIVTAQNLLQENLNLQTGKEDTAKETGAVKKGEGKTAEKAGKTKTEEVVPIIRTLPQPIPEYTVQPIYPEAAKAVGAQGVVFVQVTVGINGNVKDVKILKSFGNSACDEAAIAAAKKWRFKPGTINGKPSEMTRTIPFNFRLP
;
A
#
# COMPACT_ATOMS: atom_id res chain seq x y z
N TYR A 1 5.32 -15.12 4.37
CA TYR A 1 6.32 -16.22 4.40
C TYR A 1 7.57 -15.84 5.18
N SER A 2 7.81 -16.47 6.34
CA SER A 2 8.94 -16.14 7.23
C SER A 2 10.30 -16.68 6.77
N ASN A 3 10.33 -17.83 6.10
CA ASN A 3 11.57 -18.47 5.63
C ASN A 3 12.22 -17.71 4.45
N LYS A 4 13.45 -17.21 4.65
CA LYS A 4 14.25 -16.49 3.65
C LYS A 4 14.56 -17.33 2.40
N ARG A 5 14.83 -18.64 2.53
CA ARG A 5 15.10 -19.51 1.38
C ARG A 5 13.86 -19.69 0.48
N LEU A 6 12.65 -19.70 1.07
CA LEU A 6 11.41 -19.75 0.31
C LEU A 6 11.15 -18.43 -0.44
N ARG A 7 11.43 -17.27 0.19
CA ARG A 7 11.35 -15.97 -0.50
C ARG A 7 12.35 -15.89 -1.66
N LEU A 8 13.60 -16.32 -1.45
CA LEU A 8 14.60 -16.43 -2.50
C LEU A 8 14.12 -17.28 -3.68
N ALA A 9 13.55 -18.47 -3.42
CA ALA A 9 13.00 -19.33 -4.47
C ALA A 9 11.89 -18.64 -5.27
N PHE A 10 10.96 -17.94 -4.60
CA PHE A 10 9.91 -17.17 -5.28
C PHE A 10 10.49 -16.01 -6.12
N SER A 11 11.53 -15.32 -5.64
CA SER A 11 12.23 -14.30 -6.43
C SER A 11 12.94 -14.89 -7.66
N MET A 12 13.63 -16.02 -7.50
CA MET A 12 14.31 -16.74 -8.60
C MET A 12 13.35 -17.36 -9.62
N ALA A 13 12.07 -17.48 -9.30
CA ALA A 13 11.02 -17.99 -10.20
C ALA A 13 10.52 -16.94 -11.19
N ILE A 14 10.77 -15.65 -10.96
CA ILE A 14 10.19 -14.54 -11.75
C ILE A 14 11.24 -14.03 -12.75
N ASP A 15 10.91 -14.10 -14.04
CA ASP A 15 11.71 -13.46 -15.10
C ASP A 15 11.37 -11.97 -15.15
N LYS A 16 12.22 -11.13 -14.55
CA LYS A 16 12.02 -9.67 -14.49
C LYS A 16 12.06 -9.02 -15.88
N ASP A 17 12.96 -9.47 -16.77
CA ASP A 17 13.15 -8.87 -18.09
C ASP A 17 11.95 -9.16 -18.99
N GLN A 18 11.49 -10.42 -19.00
CA GLN A 18 10.30 -10.82 -19.74
C GLN A 18 9.02 -10.21 -19.13
N LEU A 19 8.94 -10.04 -17.79
CA LEU A 19 7.84 -9.34 -17.12
C LEU A 19 7.73 -7.86 -17.52
N ILE A 20 8.86 -7.14 -17.59
CA ILE A 20 8.91 -5.74 -18.07
C ILE A 20 8.47 -5.67 -19.54
N LYS A 21 8.92 -6.61 -20.37
CA LYS A 21 8.56 -6.68 -21.78
C LYS A 21 7.06 -6.92 -21.99
N ASP A 22 6.48 -7.91 -21.30
CA ASP A 22 5.10 -8.33 -21.53
C ASP A 22 4.06 -7.41 -20.88
N VAL A 23 4.35 -6.86 -19.68
CA VAL A 23 3.39 -6.02 -18.95
C VAL A 23 3.59 -4.53 -19.19
N LEU A 24 4.82 -4.07 -19.40
CA LEU A 24 5.12 -2.64 -19.65
C LEU A 24 5.49 -2.35 -21.12
N GLY A 25 5.46 -3.34 -22.01
CA GLY A 25 5.88 -3.16 -23.41
C GLY A 25 7.37 -2.81 -23.57
N GLY A 26 8.19 -3.09 -22.55
CA GLY A 26 9.60 -2.68 -22.49
C GLY A 26 9.83 -1.27 -21.88
N TYR A 27 8.79 -0.55 -21.47
CA TYR A 27 8.92 0.79 -20.87
C TYR A 27 9.19 0.74 -19.35
N GLY A 28 10.34 0.15 -18.98
CA GLY A 28 10.83 0.11 -17.60
C GLY A 28 12.25 -0.45 -17.52
N GLU A 29 12.91 -0.25 -16.38
CA GLU A 29 14.18 -0.88 -16.04
C GLU A 29 14.02 -1.87 -14.88
N LYS A 30 14.93 -2.83 -14.72
CA LYS A 30 14.92 -3.74 -13.57
C LYS A 30 15.17 -2.99 -12.28
N ASP A 31 14.44 -3.37 -11.23
CA ASP A 31 14.68 -2.89 -9.88
C ASP A 31 15.58 -3.85 -9.11
N TYR A 32 16.54 -3.28 -8.40
CA TYR A 32 17.64 -3.95 -7.71
C TYR A 32 17.61 -3.75 -6.20
N GLY A 33 16.70 -2.94 -5.65
CA GLY A 33 16.66 -2.68 -4.21
C GLY A 33 15.66 -1.59 -3.78
N PRO A 34 15.72 -1.14 -2.52
CA PRO A 34 14.78 -0.16 -1.96
C PRO A 34 14.94 1.28 -2.51
N ILE A 35 15.86 1.50 -3.44
CA ILE A 35 16.23 2.79 -4.03
C ILE A 35 16.46 2.56 -5.53
N PRO A 36 15.81 3.31 -6.45
CA PRO A 36 15.86 3.04 -7.88
C PRO A 36 17.19 3.49 -8.53
N PRO A 37 17.59 2.94 -9.69
CA PRO A 37 18.90 3.18 -10.32
C PRO A 37 19.22 4.65 -10.65
N ASN A 38 18.19 5.46 -10.90
CA ASN A 38 18.30 6.88 -11.21
C ASN A 38 18.49 7.79 -9.98
N HIS A 39 18.44 7.25 -8.76
CA HIS A 39 18.52 8.02 -7.52
C HIS A 39 19.97 8.18 -7.01
N TRP A 40 20.30 9.34 -6.43
CA TRP A 40 21.68 9.70 -6.04
C TRP A 40 22.31 8.77 -5.00
N ALA A 41 21.50 8.11 -4.18
CA ALA A 41 21.91 7.18 -3.14
C ALA A 41 21.97 5.71 -3.62
N PHE A 42 21.67 5.44 -4.90
CA PHE A 42 21.66 4.08 -5.43
C PHE A 42 23.05 3.43 -5.38
N ASN A 43 23.10 2.23 -4.83
CA ASN A 43 24.32 1.44 -4.82
C ASN A 43 24.44 0.61 -6.11
N LYS A 44 25.27 1.08 -7.05
CA LYS A 44 25.51 0.39 -8.34
C LYS A 44 25.98 -1.06 -8.19
N VAL A 45 26.58 -1.45 -7.07
CA VAL A 45 27.00 -2.85 -6.80
C VAL A 45 25.80 -3.80 -6.69
N LEU A 46 24.58 -3.30 -6.47
CA LEU A 46 23.37 -4.14 -6.47
C LEU A 46 23.07 -4.71 -7.87
N GLN A 47 23.49 -4.04 -8.94
CA GLN A 47 23.28 -4.51 -10.32
C GLN A 47 24.03 -5.82 -10.62
N THR A 48 25.14 -6.09 -9.91
CA THR A 48 25.88 -7.36 -9.99
C THR A 48 25.49 -8.36 -8.90
N LYS A 49 24.52 -8.01 -8.04
CA LYS A 49 23.96 -8.85 -6.96
C LYS A 49 22.48 -9.17 -7.15
N ASP A 50 21.92 -8.89 -8.33
CA ASP A 50 20.53 -9.20 -8.65
C ASP A 50 20.24 -10.70 -8.48
N ILE A 51 19.00 -11.03 -8.11
CA ILE A 51 18.56 -12.43 -7.98
C ILE A 51 18.24 -12.94 -9.40
N PRO A 52 19.02 -13.87 -9.96
CA PRO A 52 18.84 -14.29 -11.35
C PRO A 52 17.60 -15.17 -11.50
N TYR A 53 16.90 -15.02 -12.63
CA TYR A 53 15.83 -15.93 -13.02
C TYR A 53 16.39 -17.34 -13.24
N LYS A 54 16.01 -18.26 -12.34
CA LYS A 54 16.48 -19.65 -12.29
C LYS A 54 15.39 -20.54 -11.70
N PRO A 55 14.35 -20.89 -12.49
CA PRO A 55 13.20 -21.63 -12.00
C PRO A 55 13.55 -23.05 -11.52
N LYS A 56 14.58 -23.69 -12.12
CA LYS A 56 15.05 -25.02 -11.69
C LYS A 56 15.69 -24.98 -10.29
N ASP A 57 16.60 -24.03 -10.06
CA ASP A 57 17.21 -23.79 -8.74
C ASP A 57 16.13 -23.43 -7.71
N ALA A 58 15.12 -22.65 -8.08
CA ALA A 58 13.97 -22.32 -7.22
C ALA A 58 13.18 -23.58 -6.78
N THR A 59 12.82 -24.47 -7.72
CA THR A 59 12.19 -25.77 -7.41
C THR A 59 13.06 -26.59 -6.47
N GLY A 60 14.38 -26.70 -6.74
CA GLY A 60 15.32 -27.43 -5.88
C GLY A 60 15.44 -26.85 -4.47
N ILE A 61 15.41 -25.52 -4.32
CA ILE A 61 15.37 -24.86 -3.01
C ILE A 61 14.09 -25.24 -2.26
N ILE A 62 12.92 -25.20 -2.92
CA ILE A 62 11.63 -25.55 -2.32
C ILE A 62 11.61 -27.02 -1.87
N SER A 63 12.08 -27.95 -2.71
CA SER A 63 12.24 -29.36 -2.31
C SER A 63 13.19 -29.52 -1.11
N SER A 64 14.30 -28.79 -1.06
CA SER A 64 15.23 -28.79 0.08
C SER A 64 14.69 -28.14 1.37
N LEU A 65 13.43 -27.67 1.36
CA LEU A 65 12.69 -27.21 2.54
C LEU A 65 11.62 -28.22 2.99
N GLY A 66 11.57 -29.42 2.40
CA GLY A 66 10.61 -30.48 2.75
C GLY A 66 9.25 -30.37 2.05
N TYR A 67 9.14 -29.56 1.00
CA TYR A 67 7.97 -29.53 0.14
C TYR A 67 8.10 -30.57 -0.96
N GLU A 68 7.07 -31.39 -1.14
CA GLU A 68 7.03 -32.52 -2.08
C GLU A 68 5.69 -32.50 -2.84
N ASP A 69 5.67 -33.03 -4.07
CA ASP A 69 4.42 -33.35 -4.78
C ASP A 69 4.13 -34.85 -4.54
N ARG A 70 3.29 -35.17 -3.56
CA ARG A 70 2.99 -36.56 -3.19
C ARG A 70 1.76 -37.10 -3.92
N ASN A 71 0.82 -36.24 -4.27
CA ASN A 71 -0.38 -36.60 -5.03
C ASN A 71 -0.15 -36.66 -6.55
N LYS A 72 1.01 -36.17 -7.03
CA LYS A 72 1.43 -36.10 -8.44
C LYS A 72 0.56 -35.18 -9.29
N ASP A 73 0.03 -34.11 -8.70
CA ASP A 73 -0.77 -33.12 -9.43
C ASP A 73 0.05 -31.99 -10.11
N GLY A 74 1.38 -32.06 -10.00
CA GLY A 74 2.32 -31.11 -10.59
C GLY A 74 2.69 -29.96 -9.67
N TYR A 75 2.24 -29.98 -8.41
CA TYR A 75 2.47 -28.91 -7.45
C TYR A 75 2.83 -29.44 -6.06
N PHE A 76 3.64 -28.65 -5.36
CA PHE A 76 4.03 -28.89 -3.97
C PHE A 76 2.84 -28.93 -3.01
N ASP A 77 2.73 -30.02 -2.24
CA ASP A 77 1.73 -30.21 -1.20
C ASP A 77 1.82 -29.12 -0.13
N LYS A 78 0.65 -28.61 0.28
CA LYS A 78 0.48 -27.55 1.29
C LYS A 78 1.19 -26.22 0.97
N LEU A 79 1.73 -26.04 -0.24
CA LEU A 79 2.38 -24.81 -0.68
C LEU A 79 1.51 -24.04 -1.70
N SER A 80 0.74 -23.09 -1.18
CA SER A 80 -0.05 -22.15 -1.98
C SER A 80 0.27 -20.69 -1.62
N VAL A 81 -0.06 -19.79 -2.55
CA VAL A 81 0.18 -18.34 -2.43
C VAL A 81 -1.02 -17.56 -2.98
N SER A 82 -1.57 -16.64 -2.19
CA SER A 82 -2.42 -15.57 -2.71
C SER A 82 -1.63 -14.27 -2.93
N ILE A 83 -1.79 -13.66 -4.10
CA ILE A 83 -1.20 -12.36 -4.44
C ILE A 83 -2.32 -11.33 -4.47
N THR A 84 -2.39 -10.50 -3.44
CA THR A 84 -3.43 -9.48 -3.29
C THR A 84 -3.04 -8.20 -4.03
N VAL A 85 -3.97 -7.60 -4.78
CA VAL A 85 -3.79 -6.36 -5.54
C VAL A 85 -5.03 -5.48 -5.52
N ASP A 86 -4.83 -4.17 -5.68
CA ASP A 86 -5.92 -3.24 -6.01
C ASP A 86 -6.44 -3.52 -7.43
N LYS A 87 -7.72 -3.85 -7.55
CA LYS A 87 -8.38 -4.15 -8.84
C LYS A 87 -8.40 -2.95 -9.79
N ASN A 88 -8.22 -1.74 -9.29
CA ASN A 88 -8.21 -0.51 -10.07
C ASN A 88 -6.84 -0.28 -10.74
N ASP A 89 -5.76 -0.83 -10.19
CA ASP A 89 -4.42 -0.78 -10.78
C ASP A 89 -4.24 -1.92 -11.81
N LYS A 90 -4.49 -1.60 -13.08
CA LYS A 90 -4.41 -2.58 -14.16
C LYS A 90 -2.99 -3.06 -14.49
N ILE A 91 -1.96 -2.30 -14.10
CA ILE A 91 -0.58 -2.76 -14.25
C ILE A 91 -0.34 -3.85 -13.20
N ASN A 92 -0.59 -3.55 -11.92
CA ASN A 92 -0.34 -4.51 -10.84
C ASN A 92 -1.25 -5.76 -10.91
N VAL A 93 -2.48 -5.66 -11.43
CA VAL A 93 -3.31 -6.84 -11.77
C VAL A 93 -2.65 -7.73 -12.82
N ASN A 94 -2.08 -7.16 -13.89
CA ASN A 94 -1.39 -7.92 -14.94
C ASN A 94 -0.08 -8.54 -14.42
N VAL A 95 0.72 -7.79 -13.64
CA VAL A 95 1.93 -8.29 -12.98
C VAL A 95 1.59 -9.49 -12.07
N ALA A 96 0.51 -9.41 -11.29
CA ALA A 96 0.09 -10.52 -10.43
C ALA A 96 -0.34 -11.75 -11.25
N GLY A 97 -0.95 -11.55 -12.41
CA GLY A 97 -1.24 -12.63 -13.37
C GLY A 97 0.01 -13.36 -13.81
N GLU A 98 1.05 -12.64 -14.26
CA GLU A 98 2.28 -13.26 -14.71
C GLU A 98 3.12 -13.86 -13.57
N ILE A 99 3.17 -13.24 -12.38
CA ILE A 99 3.82 -13.87 -11.21
C ILE A 99 3.09 -15.16 -10.81
N VAL A 100 1.76 -15.22 -10.92
CA VAL A 100 1.01 -16.49 -10.75
C VAL A 100 1.42 -17.52 -11.82
N ASN A 101 1.64 -17.12 -13.07
CA ASN A 101 2.12 -18.02 -14.14
C ASN A 101 3.55 -18.51 -13.87
N TYR A 102 4.46 -17.64 -13.41
CA TYR A 102 5.82 -17.99 -13.01
C TYR A 102 5.85 -18.98 -11.83
N LEU A 103 5.06 -18.74 -10.79
CA LEU A 103 4.95 -19.63 -9.64
C LEU A 103 4.34 -21.00 -10.01
N LYS A 104 3.34 -21.05 -10.90
CA LYS A 104 2.79 -22.32 -11.41
C LYS A 104 3.83 -23.14 -12.17
N LYS A 105 4.70 -22.51 -12.98
CA LYS A 105 5.79 -23.19 -13.73
C LYS A 105 6.81 -23.90 -12.82
N ILE A 106 6.91 -23.52 -11.54
CA ILE A 106 7.77 -24.17 -10.54
C ILE A 106 6.97 -25.02 -9.52
N GLY A 107 5.71 -25.36 -9.80
CA GLY A 107 4.89 -26.21 -8.95
C GLY A 107 4.31 -25.53 -7.70
N VAL A 108 4.14 -24.20 -7.70
CA VAL A 108 3.52 -23.47 -6.58
C VAL A 108 2.06 -23.10 -6.92
N LYS A 109 1.11 -23.50 -6.06
CA LYS A 109 -0.33 -23.24 -6.25
C LYS A 109 -0.68 -21.77 -5.98
N ALA A 110 -0.53 -20.92 -7.00
CA ALA A 110 -0.70 -19.46 -6.88
C ALA A 110 -2.03 -18.94 -7.48
N LYS A 111 -2.61 -17.91 -6.85
CA LYS A 111 -3.81 -17.18 -7.33
C LYS A 111 -3.73 -15.67 -7.06
N VAL A 112 -4.39 -14.86 -7.89
CA VAL A 112 -4.57 -13.41 -7.66
C VAL A 112 -5.83 -13.19 -6.82
N ILE A 113 -5.78 -12.25 -5.86
CA ILE A 113 -6.95 -11.70 -5.17
C ILE A 113 -7.04 -10.22 -5.54
N GLN A 114 -8.12 -9.84 -6.24
CA GLN A 114 -8.37 -8.45 -6.62
C GLN A 114 -9.37 -7.83 -5.62
N LEU A 115 -8.97 -6.75 -4.94
CA LEU A 115 -9.79 -6.03 -3.95
C LEU A 115 -10.09 -4.60 -4.43
N ASP A 116 -11.13 -3.96 -3.89
CA ASP A 116 -11.27 -2.50 -4.03
C ASP A 116 -10.19 -1.76 -3.23
N THR A 117 -9.75 -0.59 -3.70
CA THR A 117 -8.68 0.21 -3.07
C THR A 117 -8.79 0.34 -1.53
N PRO A 118 -9.96 0.61 -0.91
CA PRO A 118 -10.07 0.70 0.54
C PRO A 118 -9.90 -0.67 1.24
N GLU A 119 -10.37 -1.75 0.62
CA GLU A 119 -10.24 -3.12 1.14
C GLU A 119 -8.81 -3.63 1.00
N PHE A 120 -8.13 -3.29 -0.11
CA PHE A 120 -6.72 -3.54 -0.34
C PHE A 120 -5.86 -2.87 0.76
N ILE A 121 -6.03 -1.57 0.99
CA ILE A 121 -5.33 -0.85 2.05
C ILE A 121 -5.66 -1.44 3.44
N SER A 122 -6.91 -1.82 3.70
CA SER A 122 -7.30 -2.48 4.95
C SER A 122 -6.63 -3.84 5.15
N SER A 123 -6.52 -4.65 4.09
CA SER A 123 -5.78 -5.93 4.06
C SER A 123 -4.30 -5.71 4.37
N LEU A 124 -3.65 -4.69 3.78
CA LEU A 124 -2.25 -4.37 4.06
C LEU A 124 -2.01 -3.92 5.50
N ILE A 125 -2.84 -3.02 6.03
CA ILE A 125 -2.74 -2.51 7.41
C ILE A 125 -3.00 -3.64 8.43
N SER A 126 -4.01 -4.47 8.18
CA SER A 126 -4.38 -5.60 9.05
C SER A 126 -3.50 -6.84 8.84
N LYS A 127 -2.53 -6.78 7.91
CA LYS A 127 -1.60 -7.85 7.54
C LYS A 127 -2.28 -9.16 7.12
N ASN A 128 -3.46 -9.02 6.50
CA ASN A 128 -4.31 -10.12 6.05
C ASN A 128 -4.05 -10.42 4.56
N PHE A 129 -2.86 -10.94 4.26
CA PHE A 129 -2.37 -11.32 2.93
C PHE A 129 -1.26 -12.38 3.03
N ASP A 130 -1.07 -13.20 1.99
CA ASP A 130 0.13 -14.04 1.86
C ASP A 130 1.29 -13.26 1.19
N ALA A 131 0.96 -12.58 0.09
CA ALA A 131 1.78 -11.65 -0.67
C ALA A 131 0.89 -10.55 -1.30
N PHE A 132 1.50 -9.44 -1.74
CA PHE A 132 0.82 -8.37 -2.45
C PHE A 132 1.77 -7.68 -3.45
N ILE A 133 1.22 -6.86 -4.35
CA ILE A 133 2.01 -6.00 -5.24
C ILE A 133 1.66 -4.53 -4.97
N LEU A 134 2.68 -3.69 -4.81
CA LEU A 134 2.58 -2.26 -4.57
C LEU A 134 3.86 -1.58 -5.07
N GLY A 135 3.73 -0.39 -5.66
CA GLY A 135 4.87 0.46 -6.02
C GLY A 135 5.12 1.56 -4.98
N TRP A 136 6.38 1.91 -4.74
CA TRP A 136 6.79 3.03 -3.89
C TRP A 136 7.44 4.14 -4.71
N THR A 137 7.25 5.40 -4.30
CA THR A 137 7.87 6.57 -4.92
C THR A 137 8.96 7.10 -4.00
N VAL A 138 10.23 6.90 -4.38
CA VAL A 138 11.39 7.41 -3.65
C VAL A 138 11.59 8.89 -4.00
N LYS A 139 11.54 9.76 -2.97
CA LYS A 139 11.81 11.19 -3.09
C LYS A 139 13.32 11.43 -3.24
N LYS A 140 13.70 12.58 -3.82
CA LYS A 140 15.09 13.06 -3.91
C LYS A 140 15.70 13.26 -2.51
N GLU A 141 14.88 13.76 -1.60
CA GLU A 141 15.10 13.83 -0.16
C GLU A 141 14.75 12.45 0.42
N LEU A 142 15.78 11.65 0.71
CA LEU A 142 15.63 10.22 0.99
C LEU A 142 15.26 9.96 2.46
N ASP A 143 13.96 9.79 2.70
CA ASP A 143 13.42 9.18 3.92
C ASP A 143 12.83 7.78 3.60
N PRO A 144 13.52 6.68 3.96
CA PRO A 144 13.00 5.32 3.87
C PRO A 144 12.25 4.86 5.15
N ALA A 145 12.24 5.63 6.24
CA ALA A 145 11.76 5.19 7.54
C ALA A 145 10.28 4.71 7.56
N PRO A 146 9.33 5.37 6.86
CA PRO A 146 7.93 4.94 6.85
C PRO A 146 7.73 3.51 6.33
N ILE A 147 8.59 3.03 5.43
CA ILE A 147 8.49 1.72 4.78
C ILE A 147 9.41 0.69 5.48
N TRP A 148 10.64 1.10 5.80
CA TRP A 148 11.74 0.17 6.10
C TRP A 148 12.12 0.07 7.58
N SER A 149 11.77 1.04 8.43
CA SER A 149 11.99 0.92 9.88
C SER A 149 11.10 -0.18 10.48
N SER A 150 11.58 -0.84 11.54
CA SER A 150 10.78 -1.79 12.33
C SER A 150 9.52 -1.18 12.98
N LYS A 151 9.43 0.15 13.02
CA LYS A 151 8.28 0.96 13.47
C LYS A 151 7.54 1.67 12.32
N GLY A 152 7.99 1.52 11.07
CA GLY A 152 7.46 2.25 9.91
C GLY A 152 5.97 2.01 9.66
N VAL A 153 5.21 3.09 9.46
CA VAL A 153 3.73 3.06 9.27
C VAL A 153 3.27 2.23 8.06
N TYR A 154 4.14 2.04 7.07
CA TYR A 154 3.91 1.26 5.85
C TYR A 154 4.74 -0.03 5.78
N ASN A 155 5.34 -0.44 6.90
CA ASN A 155 6.00 -1.73 7.02
C ASN A 155 4.96 -2.86 7.16
N PHE A 156 4.17 -3.06 6.09
CA PHE A 156 3.07 -4.03 6.03
C PHE A 156 3.59 -5.46 6.24
N VAL A 157 4.73 -5.82 5.65
CA VAL A 157 5.39 -7.13 5.83
C VAL A 157 5.93 -7.37 7.25
N GLY A 158 6.08 -6.33 8.08
CA GLY A 158 6.58 -6.46 9.46
C GLY A 158 8.06 -6.84 9.53
N TYR A 159 8.86 -6.40 8.56
CA TYR A 159 10.30 -6.58 8.54
C TYR A 159 10.94 -5.86 9.74
N LYS A 160 11.92 -6.49 10.39
CA LYS A 160 12.63 -5.90 11.54
C LYS A 160 14.10 -6.28 11.48
N ASN A 161 14.96 -5.26 11.41
CA ASN A 161 16.40 -5.42 11.51
C ASN A 161 16.95 -4.16 12.19
N LYS A 162 17.66 -4.32 13.33
CA LYS A 162 18.17 -3.18 14.11
C LYS A 162 19.23 -2.39 13.36
N GLU A 163 20.06 -3.06 12.56
CA GLU A 163 21.08 -2.40 11.75
C GLU A 163 20.43 -1.50 10.68
N ILE A 164 19.27 -1.92 10.13
CA ILE A 164 18.46 -1.06 9.25
C ILE A 164 17.90 0.15 10.02
N ASP A 165 17.29 -0.04 11.20
CA ASP A 165 16.81 1.11 11.99
C ASP A 165 17.96 2.11 12.31
N ASP A 166 19.12 1.61 12.73
CA ASP A 166 20.32 2.43 13.03
C ASP A 166 20.89 3.14 11.79
N LEU A 167 20.82 2.53 10.61
CA LEU A 167 21.28 3.12 9.35
C LEU A 167 20.29 4.15 8.81
N ILE A 168 18.98 3.96 9.02
CA ILE A 168 17.94 4.93 8.68
C ILE A 168 18.13 6.21 9.49
N GLU A 169 18.29 6.09 10.82
CA GLU A 169 18.51 7.23 11.72
C GLU A 169 19.77 8.03 11.30
N LYS A 170 20.91 7.35 11.12
CA LYS A 170 22.16 7.99 10.68
C LYS A 170 22.04 8.59 9.28
N GLY A 171 21.35 7.93 8.36
CA GLY A 171 21.23 8.37 6.96
C GLY A 171 20.35 9.59 6.77
N ILE A 172 19.31 9.76 7.60
CA ILE A 172 18.45 10.95 7.61
C ILE A 172 19.15 12.14 8.29
N LEU A 173 19.97 11.88 9.32
CA LEU A 173 20.71 12.92 10.06
C LEU A 173 22.04 13.34 9.40
N SER A 174 22.58 12.57 8.44
CA SER A 174 23.85 12.89 7.78
C SER A 174 23.69 14.00 6.73
N LEU A 175 24.47 15.07 6.90
CA LEU A 175 24.56 16.19 5.96
C LEU A 175 25.66 16.00 4.90
N ASP A 176 26.53 14.99 5.05
CA ASP A 176 27.59 14.66 4.10
C ASP A 176 27.07 13.72 3.00
N ARG A 177 27.26 14.11 1.74
CA ARG A 177 26.74 13.37 0.58
C ARG A 177 27.45 12.04 0.34
N GLU A 178 28.74 11.95 0.63
CA GLU A 178 29.58 10.75 0.46
C GLU A 178 29.54 9.84 1.69
N GLU A 179 29.29 10.37 2.89
CA GLU A 179 28.90 9.57 4.04
C GLU A 179 27.52 8.95 3.84
N GLY A 180 26.51 9.76 3.49
CA GLY A 180 25.16 9.29 3.19
C GLY A 180 25.14 8.17 2.14
N LYS A 181 25.91 8.29 1.05
CA LYS A 181 26.10 7.21 0.06
C LYS A 181 26.58 5.90 0.68
N LYS A 182 27.53 5.93 1.63
CA LYS A 182 28.05 4.72 2.31
C LYS A 182 26.97 4.10 3.20
N ILE A 183 26.27 4.91 3.98
CA ILE A 183 25.15 4.49 4.84
C ILE A 183 24.07 3.82 3.99
N TRP A 184 23.63 4.48 2.92
CA TRP A 184 22.60 3.96 2.03
C TRP A 184 23.05 2.72 1.26
N ALA A 185 24.33 2.59 0.91
CA ALA A 185 24.87 1.38 0.28
C ALA A 185 24.83 0.15 1.19
N SER A 186 25.12 0.31 2.49
CA SER A 186 24.94 -0.74 3.50
C SER A 186 23.46 -1.10 3.68
N PHE A 187 22.60 -0.09 3.87
CA PHE A 187 21.15 -0.25 4.01
C PHE A 187 20.53 -1.07 2.86
N GLN A 188 20.83 -0.71 1.60
CA GLN A 188 20.37 -1.46 0.44
C GLN A 188 20.91 -2.91 0.42
N THR A 189 22.18 -3.11 0.78
CA THR A 189 22.83 -4.44 0.79
C THR A 189 22.20 -5.37 1.81
N ILE A 190 21.87 -4.88 3.01
CA ILE A 190 21.21 -5.64 4.07
C ILE A 190 19.77 -6.01 3.66
N ILE A 191 19.00 -5.07 3.10
CA ILE A 191 17.65 -5.34 2.60
C ILE A 191 17.67 -6.38 1.47
N LEU A 192 18.58 -6.25 0.49
CA LEU A 192 18.70 -7.25 -0.59
C LEU A 192 19.12 -8.63 -0.04
N ASN A 193 20.00 -8.67 0.96
CA ASN A 193 20.36 -9.92 1.64
C ASN A 193 19.18 -10.55 2.39
N ASP A 194 18.33 -9.78 3.06
CA ASP A 194 17.20 -10.31 3.84
C ASP A 194 15.99 -10.72 2.97
N ILE A 195 15.92 -10.20 1.74
CA ILE A 195 14.85 -10.43 0.75
C ILE A 195 13.45 -10.22 1.35
N PRO A 196 13.15 -9.06 1.99
CA PRO A 196 11.82 -8.78 2.54
C PRO A 196 10.77 -8.60 1.43
N TYR A 197 11.17 -8.03 0.29
CA TYR A 197 10.41 -7.93 -0.96
C TYR A 197 11.15 -8.67 -2.09
N THR A 198 10.44 -9.00 -3.16
CA THR A 198 11.06 -9.17 -4.48
C THR A 198 10.95 -7.85 -5.22
N PHE A 199 12.07 -7.15 -5.41
CA PHE A 199 12.14 -5.95 -6.25
C PHE A 199 11.95 -6.35 -7.72
N LEU A 200 11.06 -5.68 -8.45
CA LEU A 200 10.66 -6.07 -9.81
C LEU A 200 11.24 -5.12 -10.86
N PHE A 201 10.68 -3.92 -10.97
CA PHE A 201 10.99 -2.95 -12.01
C PHE A 201 10.71 -1.51 -11.55
N VAL A 202 11.38 -0.56 -12.20
CA VAL A 202 11.06 0.87 -12.16
C VAL A 202 10.38 1.22 -13.49
N PRO A 203 9.07 1.56 -13.51
CA PRO A 203 8.36 1.84 -14.76
C PRO A 203 8.78 3.22 -15.32
N SER A 204 8.97 3.30 -16.64
CA SER A 204 9.26 4.58 -17.31
C SER A 204 8.02 5.47 -17.36
N ARG A 205 8.18 6.77 -17.07
CA ARG A 205 7.12 7.75 -17.32
C ARG A 205 7.12 8.12 -18.81
N ILE A 206 6.01 7.88 -19.50
CA ILE A 206 5.85 8.19 -20.93
C ILE A 206 4.98 9.45 -21.07
N ASN A 207 5.62 10.59 -21.31
CA ASN A 207 4.94 11.85 -21.61
C ASN A 207 4.53 11.87 -23.10
N ILE A 208 3.26 11.57 -23.41
CA ILE A 208 2.71 11.62 -24.78
C ILE A 208 2.08 12.99 -25.02
N VAL A 209 2.59 13.75 -26.00
CA VAL A 209 2.13 15.12 -26.29
C VAL A 209 1.83 15.32 -27.77
N LYS A 210 0.76 16.05 -28.07
CA LYS A 210 0.29 16.33 -29.44
C LYS A 210 1.29 17.22 -30.20
N ASN A 211 1.65 16.78 -31.41
CA ASN A 211 2.50 17.57 -32.32
C ASN A 211 1.91 18.97 -32.56
N GLY A 212 2.73 20.00 -32.35
CA GLY A 212 2.35 21.41 -32.39
C GLY A 212 2.56 22.12 -31.05
N ILE A 213 2.50 21.39 -29.94
CA ILE A 213 2.87 21.89 -28.60
C ILE A 213 4.40 22.07 -28.51
N ARG A 214 4.82 22.98 -27.64
CA ARG A 214 6.19 23.46 -27.34
C ARG A 214 6.31 23.69 -25.83
N GLY A 215 7.52 23.94 -25.34
CA GLY A 215 7.83 23.99 -23.90
C GLY A 215 8.26 22.64 -23.31
N ILE A 216 8.68 21.69 -24.15
CA ILE A 216 9.09 20.34 -23.77
C ILE A 216 10.38 20.01 -24.52
N GLU A 217 11.38 19.54 -23.79
CA GLU A 217 12.67 19.16 -24.35
C GLU A 217 12.83 17.64 -24.52
N LYS A 218 13.81 17.21 -25.32
CA LYS A 218 14.10 15.79 -25.53
C LYS A 218 14.79 15.22 -24.29
N GLY A 219 14.05 14.46 -23.50
CA GLY A 219 14.50 13.98 -22.19
C GLY A 219 13.89 14.74 -21.01
N ASP A 220 12.85 15.55 -21.24
CA ASP A 220 12.09 16.19 -20.17
C ASP A 220 11.39 15.13 -19.28
N HIS A 221 11.93 14.97 -18.07
CA HIS A 221 11.48 14.00 -17.07
C HIS A 221 10.42 14.55 -16.11
N ARG A 222 9.98 15.81 -16.28
CA ARG A 222 8.96 16.43 -15.42
C ARG A 222 7.58 15.80 -15.61
N LEU A 223 6.71 15.98 -14.62
CA LEU A 223 5.29 15.70 -14.81
C LEU A 223 4.68 16.91 -15.53
N LEU A 224 4.50 16.82 -16.86
CA LEU A 224 4.07 17.97 -17.68
C LEU A 224 2.69 18.55 -17.28
N ALA A 225 1.89 17.81 -16.51
CA ALA A 225 0.63 18.27 -15.93
C ALA A 225 0.82 19.26 -14.76
N GLU A 226 2.01 19.34 -14.17
CA GLU A 226 2.39 20.32 -13.13
C GLU A 226 3.02 21.60 -13.74
N HIS A 227 3.39 21.57 -15.04
CA HIS A 227 4.09 22.63 -15.78
C HIS A 227 3.28 23.10 -17.02
N LEU A 228 1.95 23.16 -16.90
CA LEU A 228 1.04 23.47 -18.03
C LEU A 228 1.18 24.92 -18.54
N ASP A 229 1.68 25.81 -17.71
CA ASP A 229 2.00 27.22 -18.02
C ASP A 229 3.21 27.37 -18.95
N GLU A 230 4.18 26.45 -18.85
CA GLU A 230 5.32 26.37 -19.77
C GLU A 230 4.93 25.78 -21.14
N LEU A 231 3.80 25.07 -21.23
CA LEU A 231 3.33 24.44 -22.47
C LEU A 231 2.59 25.44 -23.37
N TRP A 232 3.12 25.67 -24.56
CA TRP A 232 2.52 26.59 -25.53
C TRP A 232 2.36 25.99 -26.93
N MET A 233 1.49 26.60 -27.73
CA MET A 233 1.35 26.29 -29.15
C MET A 233 1.61 27.55 -29.98
N PRO A 234 2.37 27.49 -31.10
CA PRO A 234 2.61 28.62 -31.99
C PRO A 234 1.32 29.29 -32.46
N ALA A 235 1.31 30.61 -32.57
CA ALA A 235 0.11 31.40 -32.87
C ALA A 235 -0.58 30.95 -34.18
N ASN A 236 0.21 30.67 -35.23
CA ASN A 236 -0.28 30.14 -36.51
C ASN A 236 -0.85 28.70 -36.46
N LYS A 237 -0.81 28.03 -35.31
CA LYS A 237 -1.45 26.73 -35.05
C LYS A 237 -2.60 26.83 -34.04
N ARG A 238 -2.87 28.01 -33.49
CA ARG A 238 -4.04 28.26 -32.63
C ARG A 238 -5.27 28.43 -33.51
N ILE A 239 -6.36 27.77 -33.13
CA ILE A 239 -7.67 27.99 -33.73
C ILE A 239 -8.39 28.98 -32.81
N THR A 240 -8.72 30.16 -33.32
CA THR A 240 -9.59 31.10 -32.60
C THR A 240 -10.99 30.51 -32.54
N PHE A 241 -11.45 30.16 -31.34
CA PHE A 241 -12.75 29.57 -31.12
C PHE A 241 -13.70 30.57 -30.48
N ASP A 242 -14.78 30.94 -31.18
CA ASP A 242 -15.88 31.70 -30.58
C ASP A 242 -16.65 30.79 -29.62
N TYR A 243 -16.65 31.14 -28.33
CA TYR A 243 -17.34 30.40 -27.28
C TYR A 243 -18.88 30.34 -27.49
N ALA A 244 -19.49 31.31 -28.19
CA ALA A 244 -20.92 31.27 -28.49
C ALA A 244 -21.25 30.19 -29.53
N SER A 245 -20.41 29.98 -30.54
CA SER A 245 -20.58 28.98 -31.60
C SER A 245 -20.76 27.55 -31.08
N LEU A 246 -20.14 27.22 -29.93
CA LEU A 246 -20.19 25.92 -29.26
C LEU A 246 -21.64 25.44 -29.01
N GLY A 247 -22.52 26.36 -28.60
CA GLY A 247 -23.92 26.06 -28.29
C GLY A 247 -24.70 25.51 -29.49
N SER A 248 -24.46 26.06 -30.69
CA SER A 248 -25.13 25.63 -31.92
C SER A 248 -24.78 24.18 -32.32
N HIS A 249 -23.54 23.77 -32.04
CA HIS A 249 -23.05 22.43 -32.35
C HIS A 249 -23.55 21.40 -31.33
N TYR A 250 -23.57 21.76 -30.04
CA TYR A 250 -24.15 20.94 -28.97
C TYR A 250 -25.65 20.71 -29.15
N GLN A 251 -26.43 21.75 -29.49
CA GLN A 251 -27.87 21.62 -29.75
C GLN A 251 -28.18 20.67 -30.93
N LYS A 252 -27.33 20.62 -31.96
CA LYS A 252 -27.47 19.64 -33.05
C LYS A 252 -27.21 18.20 -32.60
N MET A 253 -26.22 17.95 -31.74
CA MET A 253 -25.96 16.60 -31.22
C MET A 253 -27.04 16.11 -30.26
N GLN A 254 -27.53 16.98 -29.36
CA GLN A 254 -28.55 16.60 -28.35
C GLN A 254 -29.84 16.05 -28.99
N LYS A 255 -30.24 16.55 -30.17
CA LYS A 255 -31.43 16.06 -30.89
C LYS A 255 -31.34 14.60 -31.38
N LYS A 256 -30.19 13.92 -31.25
CA LYS A 256 -30.02 12.51 -31.68
C LYS A 256 -29.50 11.56 -30.60
N VAL A 257 -29.59 11.94 -29.32
CA VAL A 257 -29.28 11.05 -28.18
C VAL A 257 -30.57 10.62 -27.49
N THR A 258 -31.05 9.42 -27.80
CA THR A 258 -31.97 8.71 -26.90
C THR A 258 -31.27 8.52 -25.55
N LYS A 259 -31.97 8.82 -24.44
CA LYS A 259 -31.40 8.75 -23.08
C LYS A 259 -30.88 7.34 -22.78
N ARG A 260 -29.56 7.12 -22.93
CA ARG A 260 -28.90 6.00 -22.25
C ARG A 260 -29.00 6.24 -20.73
N PRO A 261 -29.20 5.20 -19.91
CA PRO A 261 -29.13 5.35 -18.46
C PRO A 261 -27.77 5.92 -18.08
N ILE A 262 -27.76 6.84 -17.12
CA ILE A 262 -26.54 7.53 -16.66
C ILE A 262 -25.55 6.46 -16.16
N PRO A 263 -24.34 6.34 -16.73
CA PRO A 263 -23.32 5.49 -16.15
C PRO A 263 -23.00 6.03 -14.75
N VAL A 264 -23.19 5.20 -13.72
CA VAL A 264 -22.87 5.57 -12.33
C VAL A 264 -21.46 6.14 -12.30
N ALA A 265 -21.33 7.36 -11.78
CA ALA A 265 -20.07 8.10 -11.82
C ALA A 265 -18.94 7.25 -11.23
N ARG A 266 -17.99 6.85 -12.09
CA ARG A 266 -16.76 6.21 -11.61
C ARG A 266 -16.08 7.23 -10.70
N ALA A 267 -15.79 6.82 -9.47
CA ALA A 267 -15.00 7.63 -8.56
C ALA A 267 -13.68 8.01 -9.24
N PRO A 268 -13.10 9.19 -8.93
CA PRO A 268 -11.76 9.51 -9.37
C PRO A 268 -10.80 8.38 -8.95
N ILE A 269 -9.80 8.09 -9.78
CA ILE A 269 -8.81 7.05 -9.50
C ILE A 269 -7.86 7.61 -8.43
N VAL A 270 -8.29 7.55 -7.17
CA VAL A 270 -7.44 7.86 -6.03
C VAL A 270 -6.53 6.66 -5.82
N THR A 271 -5.35 6.71 -6.42
CA THR A 271 -4.29 5.71 -6.27
C THR A 271 -3.95 5.51 -4.79
N ALA A 272 -3.59 4.28 -4.43
CA ALA A 272 -3.08 3.95 -3.10
C ALA A 272 -1.97 4.92 -2.64
N GLN A 273 -1.05 5.29 -3.55
CA GLN A 273 0.01 6.24 -3.26
C GLN A 273 -0.50 7.63 -2.84
N ASN A 274 -1.56 8.16 -3.44
CA ASN A 274 -2.08 9.48 -3.10
C ASN A 274 -2.70 9.47 -1.70
N LEU A 275 -3.51 8.45 -1.39
CA LEU A 275 -4.08 8.22 -0.06
C LEU A 275 -3.04 7.93 1.03
N LEU A 276 -1.80 7.59 0.65
CA LEU A 276 -0.67 7.41 1.55
C LEU A 276 0.10 8.74 1.73
N GLN A 277 0.45 9.43 0.64
CA GLN A 277 1.15 10.73 0.69
C GLN A 277 0.36 11.83 1.44
N GLU A 278 -0.97 11.86 1.27
CA GLU A 278 -1.87 12.76 2.00
C GLU A 278 -1.72 12.60 3.54
N ASN A 279 -1.33 11.41 4.02
CA ASN A 279 -1.11 11.15 5.45
C ASN A 279 0.26 11.62 5.94
N LEU A 280 1.29 11.59 5.11
CA LEU A 280 2.63 12.09 5.46
C LEU A 280 2.58 13.59 5.76
N ASN A 281 1.93 14.36 4.88
CA ASN A 281 1.83 15.81 4.99
C ASN A 281 1.05 16.25 6.25
N LEU A 282 0.15 15.40 6.77
CA LEU A 282 -0.59 15.62 8.02
C LEU A 282 0.21 15.24 9.29
N GLN A 283 1.39 14.62 9.15
CA GLN A 283 2.26 14.25 10.27
C GLN A 283 3.42 15.24 10.46
N THR A 284 4.01 15.75 9.39
CA THR A 284 5.17 16.67 9.46
C THR A 284 4.86 18.02 10.12
N GLY A 285 3.60 18.47 10.11
CA GLY A 285 3.17 19.74 10.73
C GLY A 285 2.98 19.70 12.25
N LYS A 286 3.68 18.82 12.99
CA LYS A 286 3.46 18.60 14.45
C LYS A 286 4.70 18.54 15.33
N GLU A 287 5.92 18.59 14.79
CA GLU A 287 7.14 18.39 15.60
C GLU A 287 7.73 19.68 16.20
N ASP A 288 7.34 20.87 15.72
CA ASP A 288 7.88 22.16 16.18
C ASP A 288 7.47 22.59 17.60
N THR A 289 6.55 21.87 18.27
CA THR A 289 5.97 22.28 19.57
C THR A 289 6.10 21.22 20.66
N ALA A 290 7.32 20.71 20.91
CA ALA A 290 7.58 19.71 21.95
C ALA A 290 8.97 19.81 22.64
N LYS A 291 9.38 21.00 23.10
CA LYS A 291 10.48 21.18 24.07
C LYS A 291 9.97 21.89 25.33
N GLU A 292 9.85 21.17 26.44
CA GLU A 292 10.36 21.52 27.80
C GLU A 292 9.76 20.64 28.91
N THR A 293 10.56 20.38 29.96
CA THR A 293 10.21 19.66 31.22
C THR A 293 9.82 18.16 31.09
N GLY A 294 9.96 17.29 32.09
CA GLY A 294 10.58 17.46 33.42
C GLY A 294 10.56 16.22 34.33
N ALA A 295 11.61 15.40 34.27
CA ALA A 295 12.18 14.50 35.30
C ALA A 295 11.31 13.73 36.36
N VAL A 296 11.44 12.38 36.36
CA VAL A 296 11.83 11.51 37.54
C VAL A 296 10.74 11.26 38.64
N LYS A 297 10.50 10.07 39.26
CA LYS A 297 11.39 9.05 39.91
C LYS A 297 10.66 7.71 40.26
N LYS A 298 11.36 6.55 40.17
CA LYS A 298 11.15 5.22 40.86
C LYS A 298 9.78 4.50 40.77
N GLY A 299 9.61 3.17 41.00
CA GLY A 299 10.51 2.08 41.49
C GLY A 299 10.15 1.62 42.93
N GLU A 300 10.26 0.37 43.42
CA GLU A 300 10.74 -0.98 42.99
C GLU A 300 10.02 -2.09 43.87
N GLY A 301 9.86 -3.41 43.64
CA GLY A 301 10.05 -4.40 42.54
C GLY A 301 10.04 -5.91 43.01
N LYS A 302 9.67 -6.90 42.16
CA LYS A 302 9.72 -8.42 42.32
C LYS A 302 8.57 -9.10 43.14
N THR A 303 8.32 -10.44 43.16
CA THR A 303 9.16 -11.67 43.03
C THR A 303 8.38 -12.98 42.62
N ALA A 304 9.11 -14.02 42.15
CA ALA A 304 8.88 -15.51 42.11
C ALA A 304 7.43 -16.11 42.03
N GLU A 305 7.05 -17.04 41.14
CA GLU A 305 7.64 -18.32 40.63
C GLU A 305 7.19 -19.60 41.37
N LYS A 306 6.57 -20.56 40.63
CA LYS A 306 6.66 -22.02 40.84
C LYS A 306 6.09 -22.81 39.65
N ALA A 307 6.50 -24.07 39.48
CA ALA A 307 6.15 -24.93 38.33
C ALA A 307 5.56 -26.28 38.75
N GLY A 308 4.85 -26.96 37.84
CA GLY A 308 4.25 -28.29 38.05
C GLY A 308 3.94 -29.01 36.73
N LYS A 309 3.84 -30.35 36.76
CA LYS A 309 3.68 -31.26 35.61
C LYS A 309 2.61 -32.33 35.94
N THR A 310 2.04 -33.14 35.03
CA THR A 310 2.24 -33.31 33.57
C THR A 310 0.95 -33.84 32.94
N LYS A 311 0.63 -33.52 31.68
CA LYS A 311 -0.06 -34.42 30.73
C LYS A 311 -0.03 -33.89 29.29
N THR A 312 -0.09 -34.79 28.32
CA THR A 312 -0.04 -34.51 26.88
C THR A 312 -1.35 -34.95 26.24
N GLU A 313 -2.01 -34.05 25.50
CA GLU A 313 -3.14 -34.37 24.62
C GLU A 313 -2.86 -33.77 23.23
N GLU A 314 -3.16 -34.52 22.17
CA GLU A 314 -2.96 -34.05 20.80
C GLU A 314 -4.07 -33.07 20.39
N VAL A 315 -3.74 -31.78 20.37
CA VAL A 315 -4.68 -30.74 19.92
C VAL A 315 -4.43 -30.42 18.44
N VAL A 316 -5.25 -31.00 17.57
CA VAL A 316 -5.31 -30.64 16.15
C VAL A 316 -5.56 -29.12 16.02
N PRO A 317 -4.79 -28.37 15.21
CA PRO A 317 -4.91 -26.91 15.14
C PRO A 317 -6.20 -26.48 14.43
N ILE A 318 -7.28 -26.32 15.21
CA ILE A 318 -8.53 -25.70 14.76
C ILE A 318 -8.21 -24.29 14.28
N ILE A 319 -8.46 -24.01 12.99
CA ILE A 319 -8.29 -22.68 12.41
C ILE A 319 -9.38 -21.76 12.98
N ARG A 320 -9.06 -21.06 14.07
CA ARG A 320 -9.95 -20.10 14.74
C ARG A 320 -9.97 -18.78 13.97
N THR A 321 -10.70 -18.74 12.86
CA THR A 321 -11.14 -17.48 12.26
C THR A 321 -12.03 -16.75 13.26
N LEU A 322 -11.49 -15.71 13.92
CA LEU A 322 -12.26 -14.89 14.86
C LEU A 322 -13.30 -14.07 14.08
N PRO A 323 -14.61 -14.32 14.21
CA PRO A 323 -15.63 -13.55 13.52
C PRO A 323 -15.62 -12.13 14.08
N GLN A 324 -15.29 -11.16 13.23
CA GLN A 324 -15.25 -9.74 13.56
C GLN A 324 -16.66 -9.18 13.77
N PRO A 325 -16.86 -8.10 14.54
CA PRO A 325 -18.19 -7.51 14.72
C PRO A 325 -18.76 -7.03 13.38
N ILE A 326 -19.99 -7.42 13.05
CA ILE A 326 -20.65 -7.10 11.77
C ILE A 326 -21.70 -6.02 12.00
N PRO A 327 -21.72 -4.88 11.28
CA PRO A 327 -22.78 -3.89 11.43
C PRO A 327 -24.16 -4.49 11.14
N GLU A 328 -25.10 -4.31 12.06
CA GLU A 328 -26.52 -4.69 11.91
C GLU A 328 -27.42 -3.46 11.77
N TYR A 329 -27.05 -2.35 12.44
CA TYR A 329 -27.70 -1.05 12.27
C TYR A 329 -26.64 0.03 12.10
N THR A 330 -26.81 0.89 11.09
CA THR A 330 -25.87 1.97 10.76
C THR A 330 -26.62 3.30 10.67
N VAL A 331 -25.96 4.37 11.11
CA VAL A 331 -26.44 5.75 11.02
C VAL A 331 -25.40 6.55 10.25
N GLN A 332 -25.82 7.30 9.24
CA GLN A 332 -24.94 8.22 8.51
C GLN A 332 -24.75 9.52 9.31
N PRO A 333 -23.58 10.17 9.23
CA PRO A 333 -23.32 11.44 9.88
C PRO A 333 -24.11 12.57 9.21
N ILE A 334 -24.62 13.48 10.02
CA ILE A 334 -25.19 14.73 9.51
C ILE A 334 -24.02 15.62 9.08
N TYR A 335 -23.97 16.03 7.82
CA TYR A 335 -22.93 16.91 7.30
C TYR A 335 -23.10 18.31 7.91
N PRO A 336 -22.15 18.83 8.72
CA PRO A 336 -22.27 20.13 9.35
C PRO A 336 -22.32 21.27 8.32
N GLU A 337 -23.24 22.22 8.48
CA GLU A 337 -23.35 23.37 7.55
C GLU A 337 -22.06 24.19 7.48
N ALA A 338 -21.37 24.37 8.61
CA ALA A 338 -20.07 25.05 8.65
C ALA A 338 -19.00 24.35 7.78
N ALA A 339 -19.03 23.02 7.70
CA ALA A 339 -18.13 22.25 6.84
C ALA A 339 -18.54 22.32 5.36
N LYS A 340 -19.85 22.39 5.06
CA LYS A 340 -20.34 22.62 3.69
C LYS A 340 -19.95 24.01 3.17
N ALA A 341 -20.12 25.04 4.00
CA ALA A 341 -19.88 26.44 3.65
C ALA A 341 -18.42 26.72 3.23
N VAL A 342 -17.46 25.97 3.79
CA VAL A 342 -16.03 26.04 3.42
C VAL A 342 -15.60 24.95 2.43
N GLY A 343 -16.54 24.18 1.89
CA GLY A 343 -16.27 23.11 0.91
C GLY A 343 -15.48 21.90 1.44
N ALA A 344 -15.37 21.72 2.76
CA ALA A 344 -14.52 20.70 3.37
C ALA A 344 -15.09 19.29 3.17
N GLN A 345 -14.47 18.51 2.28
CA GLN A 345 -14.78 17.11 1.98
C GLN A 345 -13.65 16.18 2.46
N GLY A 346 -13.97 14.92 2.78
CA GLY A 346 -12.97 13.93 3.17
C GLY A 346 -13.55 12.69 3.85
N VAL A 347 -12.67 11.84 4.39
CA VAL A 347 -13.05 10.60 5.10
C VAL A 347 -12.51 10.62 6.53
N VAL A 348 -13.42 10.54 7.50
CA VAL A 348 -13.10 10.32 8.91
C VAL A 348 -13.10 8.82 9.18
N PHE A 349 -12.00 8.29 9.71
CA PHE A 349 -11.92 6.90 10.16
C PHE A 349 -12.13 6.85 11.67
N VAL A 350 -13.21 6.21 12.10
CA VAL A 350 -13.59 6.08 13.50
C VAL A 350 -13.36 4.64 13.94
N GLN A 351 -12.55 4.44 14.98
CA GLN A 351 -12.47 3.16 15.67
C GLN A 351 -13.58 3.09 16.72
N VAL A 352 -14.43 2.07 16.62
CA VAL A 352 -15.42 1.72 17.65
C VAL A 352 -14.99 0.49 18.41
N THR A 353 -15.19 0.48 19.72
CA THR A 353 -15.09 -0.73 20.56
C THR A 353 -16.48 -1.33 20.68
N VAL A 354 -16.69 -2.50 20.09
CA VAL A 354 -17.97 -3.23 20.13
C VAL A 354 -17.96 -4.19 21.32
N GLY A 355 -18.90 -4.01 22.24
CA GLY A 355 -19.07 -4.89 23.40
C GLY A 355 -19.74 -6.22 23.06
N ILE A 356 -19.70 -7.15 24.02
CA ILE A 356 -20.29 -8.51 23.91
C ILE A 356 -21.79 -8.57 23.57
N ASN A 357 -22.50 -7.45 23.72
CA ASN A 357 -23.92 -7.27 23.44
C ASN A 357 -24.20 -6.50 22.13
N GLY A 358 -23.19 -6.31 21.27
CA GLY A 358 -23.34 -5.62 19.99
C GLY A 358 -23.42 -4.09 20.05
N ASN A 359 -23.43 -3.51 21.25
CA ASN A 359 -23.42 -2.07 21.45
C ASN A 359 -22.01 -1.51 21.36
N VAL A 360 -21.89 -0.29 20.84
CA VAL A 360 -20.64 0.48 20.84
C VAL A 360 -20.39 1.03 22.25
N LYS A 361 -19.26 0.65 22.85
CA LYS A 361 -18.82 1.09 24.19
C LYS A 361 -17.99 2.37 24.15
N ASP A 362 -17.06 2.45 23.20
CA ASP A 362 -16.07 3.52 23.07
C ASP A 362 -15.90 3.86 21.59
N VAL A 363 -15.58 5.13 21.31
CA VAL A 363 -15.55 5.72 19.97
C VAL A 363 -14.41 6.73 19.90
N LYS A 364 -13.39 6.43 19.08
CA LYS A 364 -12.19 7.25 18.90
C LYS A 364 -11.97 7.57 17.44
N ILE A 365 -11.58 8.80 17.13
CA ILE A 365 -11.05 9.14 15.81
C ILE A 365 -9.71 8.40 15.67
N LEU A 366 -9.63 7.50 14.70
CA LEU A 366 -8.38 6.86 14.29
C LEU A 366 -7.62 7.75 13.30
N LYS A 367 -8.36 8.46 12.43
CA LYS A 367 -7.84 9.44 11.48
C LYS A 367 -8.94 10.44 11.10
N SER A 368 -8.61 11.73 11.15
CA SER A 368 -9.43 12.85 10.64
C SER A 368 -8.92 13.32 9.27
N PHE A 369 -9.73 14.07 8.54
CA PHE A 369 -9.30 14.87 7.37
C PHE A 369 -9.08 16.36 7.70
N GLY A 370 -9.09 16.73 8.99
CA GLY A 370 -8.81 18.09 9.47
C GLY A 370 -10.04 18.94 9.77
N ASN A 371 -11.26 18.38 9.74
CA ASN A 371 -12.49 19.10 10.03
C ASN A 371 -13.16 18.56 11.31
N SER A 372 -12.99 19.27 12.44
CA SER A 372 -13.51 18.86 13.75
C SER A 372 -15.02 18.67 13.80
N ALA A 373 -15.80 19.51 13.11
CA ALA A 373 -17.24 19.36 13.05
C ALA A 373 -17.66 18.04 12.34
N CYS A 374 -16.91 17.62 11.32
CA CYS A 374 -17.13 16.32 10.67
C CYS A 374 -16.64 15.15 11.54
N ASP A 375 -15.57 15.32 12.32
CA ASP A 375 -15.14 14.33 13.33
C ASP A 375 -16.22 14.13 14.41
N GLU A 376 -16.78 15.22 14.94
CA GLU A 376 -17.89 15.18 15.90
C GLU A 376 -19.13 14.52 15.30
N ALA A 377 -19.49 14.86 14.06
CA ALA A 377 -20.59 14.22 13.34
C ALA A 377 -20.36 12.71 13.12
N ALA A 378 -19.12 12.31 12.81
CA ALA A 378 -18.73 10.90 12.65
C ALA A 378 -18.75 10.14 14.00
N ILE A 379 -18.31 10.75 15.10
CA ILE A 379 -18.44 10.20 16.46
C ILE A 379 -19.92 10.04 16.84
N ALA A 380 -20.74 11.07 16.60
CA ALA A 380 -22.17 11.07 16.92
C ALA A 380 -22.97 10.06 16.08
N ALA A 381 -22.53 9.78 14.85
CA ALA A 381 -23.02 8.69 14.03
C ALA A 381 -22.59 7.33 14.60
N ALA A 382 -21.29 7.11 14.80
CA ALA A 382 -20.71 5.85 15.26
C ALA A 382 -21.30 5.36 16.59
N LYS A 383 -21.53 6.25 17.57
CA LYS A 383 -22.18 5.93 18.86
C LYS A 383 -23.60 5.35 18.71
N LYS A 384 -24.28 5.60 17.58
CA LYS A 384 -25.63 5.11 17.28
C LYS A 384 -25.65 3.78 16.52
N TRP A 385 -24.52 3.28 16.03
CA TRP A 385 -24.46 1.99 15.32
C TRP A 385 -24.72 0.81 16.27
N ARG A 386 -25.18 -0.32 15.70
CA ARG A 386 -25.28 -1.62 16.38
C ARG A 386 -24.64 -2.69 15.52
N PHE A 387 -24.11 -3.71 16.16
CA PHE A 387 -23.34 -4.76 15.53
C PHE A 387 -23.78 -6.13 16.04
N LYS A 388 -23.69 -7.14 15.19
CA LYS A 388 -23.48 -8.51 15.67
C LYS A 388 -22.14 -8.53 16.39
N PRO A 389 -22.05 -8.91 17.68
CA PRO A 389 -20.79 -8.90 18.40
C PRO A 389 -19.79 -9.87 17.78
N GLY A 390 -18.50 -9.50 17.82
CA GLY A 390 -17.43 -10.42 17.44
C GLY A 390 -17.34 -11.58 18.44
N THR A 391 -16.79 -12.72 18.03
CA THR A 391 -16.70 -13.90 18.92
C THR A 391 -15.28 -14.47 19.03
N ILE A 392 -14.95 -14.94 20.23
CA ILE A 392 -13.75 -15.74 20.50
C ILE A 392 -14.24 -17.11 20.97
N ASN A 393 -13.85 -18.16 20.25
CA ASN A 393 -14.26 -19.54 20.53
C ASN A 393 -15.80 -19.72 20.60
N GLY A 394 -16.54 -19.03 19.73
CA GLY A 394 -18.00 -19.03 19.69
C GLY A 394 -18.71 -18.21 20.77
N LYS A 395 -17.98 -17.66 21.77
CA LYS A 395 -18.53 -16.76 22.78
C LYS A 395 -18.37 -15.31 22.35
N PRO A 396 -19.40 -14.44 22.50
CA PRO A 396 -19.26 -13.00 22.26
C PRO A 396 -18.10 -12.40 23.05
N SER A 397 -17.31 -11.55 22.39
CA SER A 397 -16.13 -10.90 22.97
C SER A 397 -16.03 -9.46 22.51
N GLU A 398 -15.29 -8.66 23.28
CA GLU A 398 -15.08 -7.25 22.97
C GLU A 398 -14.00 -7.10 21.90
N MET A 399 -14.31 -6.38 20.82
CA MET A 399 -13.41 -6.19 19.69
C MET A 399 -13.52 -4.78 19.14
N THR A 400 -12.40 -4.21 18.68
CA THR A 400 -12.39 -2.93 17.97
C THR A 400 -12.63 -3.14 16.47
N ARG A 401 -13.35 -2.21 15.84
CA ARG A 401 -13.56 -2.16 14.39
C ARG A 401 -13.46 -0.73 13.88
N THR A 402 -12.81 -0.53 12.74
CA THR A 402 -12.72 0.79 12.08
C THR A 402 -13.89 0.98 11.10
N ILE A 403 -14.47 2.18 11.10
CA ILE A 403 -15.56 2.63 10.23
C ILE A 403 -15.09 3.86 9.43
N PRO A 404 -15.15 3.86 8.09
CA PRO A 404 -14.96 5.07 7.29
C PRO A 404 -16.27 5.84 7.13
N PHE A 405 -16.29 7.11 7.52
CA PHE A 405 -17.38 8.06 7.29
C PHE A 405 -16.97 9.10 6.25
N ASN A 406 -17.75 9.23 5.18
CA ASN A 406 -17.35 9.87 3.93
C ASN A 406 -18.19 11.13 3.70
N PHE A 407 -17.59 12.30 3.90
CA PHE A 407 -18.23 13.61 3.74
C PHE A 407 -17.96 14.15 2.34
N ARG A 408 -19.02 14.24 1.52
CA ARG A 408 -19.01 14.76 0.14
C ARG A 408 -20.21 15.66 -0.08
N LEU A 409 -20.00 16.79 -0.75
CA LEU A 409 -21.12 17.66 -1.12
C LEU A 409 -22.04 16.89 -2.10
N PRO A 410 -23.37 17.07 -2.00
CA PRO A 410 -24.35 16.43 -2.88
C PRO A 410 -24.32 16.99 -4.31
#